data_AF-A0A853GZX1-F1
#
_entry.id   AF-A0A853GZX1-F1
#
_cell.length_a   1.000
_cell.length_b   1.000
_cell.length_c   1.000
_cell.angle_alpha   90.00
_cell.angle_beta   90.00
_cell.angle_gamma   90.00
#
_symmetry.space_group_name_H-M   'P 1'
#
loop_
_entity.id
_entity.type
_entity.pdbx_description
1 polymer ?
#
loop_
_entity_poly.entity_id
_entity_poly.type
_entity_poly.pdbx_seq_one_letter_code
_entity_poly.pdbx_strand_id
1 'polypeptide(L)'
;MALDLVDYEQKARDAVKAFWGNREAAQQKQIESGKADQGERAGVTGGKNMDGFLALMLDVIRANGLAHAEIYQNRAMLTLPGYFRPTKLWDLLVIYKGELIAAIELKSQVGPSFGNNFNNRTEEAIGTAHDLWTAFREEAFGKQPRPFVGWMMMVEDAPGSRKPVRDSSPHFPVFQEFKGASYLTRYDLLCQRLVQEQLYTTTALITAERSAVATGDFKELSSMTSLRTFIAALAGHIAAEAARLG
;
A
#
# COMPACT_ATOMS: atom_id res chain seq x y z
N MET A 1 2.00 26.12 -8.55
CA MET A 1 1.79 26.10 -7.08
C MET A 1 2.80 25.11 -6.51
N ALA A 2 3.42 25.37 -5.37
CA ALA A 2 4.25 24.36 -4.71
C ALA A 2 3.35 23.20 -4.24
N LEU A 3 3.84 21.97 -4.31
CA LEU A 3 3.11 20.81 -3.80
C LEU A 3 3.02 20.88 -2.28
N ASP A 4 1.83 20.66 -1.72
CA ASP A 4 1.63 20.56 -0.28
C ASP A 4 1.70 19.09 0.15
N LEU A 5 2.74 18.73 0.90
CA LEU A 5 2.90 17.37 1.42
C LEU A 5 2.30 17.20 2.82
N VAL A 6 1.51 18.15 3.31
CA VAL A 6 0.68 18.08 4.53
C VAL A 6 1.41 17.64 5.81
N ASP A 7 2.68 18.00 5.96
CA ASP A 7 3.55 17.51 7.04
C ASP A 7 3.53 15.98 7.13
N TYR A 8 3.72 15.32 5.98
CA TYR A 8 3.56 13.87 5.87
C TYR A 8 4.44 13.09 6.84
N GLU A 9 5.60 13.61 7.25
CA GLU A 9 6.50 12.92 8.18
C GLU A 9 5.85 12.74 9.55
N GLN A 10 5.26 13.80 10.10
CA GLN A 10 4.58 13.73 11.38
C GLN A 10 3.32 12.86 11.29
N LYS A 11 2.52 13.04 10.23
CA LYS A 11 1.32 12.21 9.99
C LYS A 11 1.65 10.73 9.79
N ALA A 12 2.77 10.42 9.13
CA ALA A 12 3.23 9.04 8.97
C ALA A 12 3.63 8.42 10.31
N ARG A 13 4.31 9.17 11.18
CA ARG A 13 4.61 8.72 12.54
C ARG A 13 3.35 8.42 13.34
N ASP A 14 2.34 9.29 13.24
CA ASP A 14 1.06 9.08 13.90
C ASP A 14 0.31 7.87 13.32
N ALA A 15 0.39 7.65 12.00
CA ALA A 15 -0.15 6.46 11.35
C ALA A 15 0.54 5.17 11.80
N VAL A 16 1.85 5.18 12.03
CA VAL A 16 2.60 4.03 12.59
C VAL A 16 2.16 3.73 14.02
N LYS A 17 2.00 4.76 14.86
CA LYS A 17 1.48 4.59 16.22
C LYS A 17 0.08 3.98 16.21
N ALA A 18 -0.81 4.51 15.35
CA ALA A 18 -2.16 4.00 15.19
C ALA A 18 -2.16 2.54 14.68
N PHE A 19 -1.30 2.21 13.71
CA PHE A 19 -1.18 0.86 13.18
C PHE A 19 -0.87 -0.18 14.26
N TRP A 20 0.11 0.11 15.12
CA TRP A 20 0.49 -0.80 16.21
C TRP A 20 -0.51 -0.79 17.36
N GLY A 21 -0.96 0.38 17.79
CA GLY A 21 -1.95 0.50 18.87
C GLY A 21 -3.27 -0.19 18.54
N ASN A 22 -3.74 -0.10 17.29
CA ASN A 22 -4.94 -0.81 16.84
C ASN A 22 -4.78 -2.33 16.88
N ARG A 23 -3.57 -2.84 16.57
CA ARG A 23 -3.26 -4.28 16.67
C ARG A 23 -3.23 -4.76 18.11
N GLU A 24 -2.58 -4.02 18.99
CA GLU A 24 -2.53 -4.33 20.43
C GLU A 24 -3.94 -4.35 21.02
N ALA A 25 -4.76 -3.35 20.70
CA ALA A 25 -6.16 -3.28 21.14
C ALA A 25 -7.01 -4.44 20.58
N ALA A 26 -6.81 -4.82 19.31
CA ALA A 26 -7.50 -5.96 18.71
C ALA A 26 -7.11 -7.29 19.38
N GLN A 27 -5.82 -7.48 19.66
CA GLN A 27 -5.32 -8.65 20.39
C GLN A 27 -5.90 -8.71 21.81
N GLN A 28 -5.92 -7.60 22.54
CA GLN A 28 -6.46 -7.52 23.90
C GLN A 28 -7.95 -7.86 23.94
N LYS A 29 -8.76 -7.31 23.03
CA LYS A 29 -10.19 -7.64 22.91
C LYS A 29 -10.44 -9.13 22.66
N GLN A 30 -9.56 -9.78 21.90
CA GLN A 30 -9.67 -11.22 21.62
C GLN A 30 -9.43 -12.07 22.86
N ILE A 31 -8.37 -11.73 23.62
CA ILE A 31 -8.07 -12.36 24.92
C ILE A 31 -9.26 -12.22 25.86
N GLU A 32 -9.83 -11.02 25.97
CA GLU A 32 -11.01 -10.75 26.80
C GLU A 32 -12.27 -11.50 26.33
N SER A 33 -12.41 -11.74 25.03
CA SER A 33 -13.55 -12.46 24.45
C SER A 33 -13.48 -13.99 24.57
N GLY A 34 -12.37 -14.55 25.10
CA GLY A 34 -12.17 -15.98 25.30
C GLY A 34 -11.97 -16.81 24.02
N LYS A 35 -11.89 -16.17 22.85
CA LYS A 35 -11.63 -16.83 21.55
C LYS A 35 -10.13 -16.84 21.22
N ALA A 36 -9.35 -17.53 22.05
CA ALA A 36 -7.88 -17.53 21.98
C ALA A 36 -7.26 -18.18 20.72
N ASP A 37 -8.06 -18.71 19.78
CA ASP A 37 -7.61 -19.74 18.84
C ASP A 37 -7.42 -19.29 17.37
N GLN A 38 -7.16 -18.00 17.10
CA GLN A 38 -6.92 -17.50 15.72
C GLN A 38 -5.51 -16.91 15.46
N GLY A 39 -4.60 -16.91 16.45
CA GLY A 39 -3.24 -16.38 16.29
C GLY A 39 -3.20 -14.90 15.85
N GLU A 40 -2.09 -14.46 15.24
CA GLU A 40 -1.89 -13.05 14.80
C GLU A 40 -2.88 -12.58 13.71
N ARG A 41 -3.68 -13.48 13.11
CA ARG A 41 -4.81 -13.10 12.25
C ARG A 41 -5.88 -12.32 13.02
N ALA A 42 -5.93 -12.49 14.34
CA ALA A 42 -6.84 -11.77 15.22
C ALA A 42 -6.48 -10.28 15.36
N GLY A 43 -5.21 -9.88 15.19
CA GLY A 43 -4.78 -8.47 15.21
C GLY A 43 -5.28 -7.63 14.01
N VAL A 44 -5.92 -8.26 13.04
CA VAL A 44 -6.44 -7.61 11.82
C VAL A 44 -7.97 -7.64 11.75
N THR A 45 -8.66 -8.08 12.82
CA THR A 45 -10.12 -8.13 12.87
C THR A 45 -10.70 -6.72 12.87
N GLY A 46 -10.99 -6.20 11.67
CA GLY A 46 -11.57 -4.88 11.44
C GLY A 46 -11.06 -4.18 10.19
N GLY A 47 -9.91 -4.57 9.63
CA GLY A 47 -9.33 -3.96 8.42
C GLY A 47 -8.81 -2.53 8.60
N LYS A 48 -8.91 -1.95 9.80
CA LYS A 48 -8.64 -0.52 10.09
C LYS A 48 -7.19 -0.15 10.37
N ASN A 49 -6.28 -1.11 10.24
CA ASN A 49 -4.92 -0.88 10.72
C ASN A 49 -4.13 0.08 9.82
N MET A 50 -4.55 0.27 8.57
CA MET A 50 -3.92 1.19 7.62
C MET A 50 -4.64 2.54 7.53
N ASP A 51 -5.69 2.77 8.33
CA ASP A 51 -6.54 3.98 8.25
C ASP A 51 -5.74 5.27 8.44
N GLY A 52 -4.68 5.26 9.27
CA GLY A 52 -3.80 6.41 9.43
C GLY A 52 -3.08 6.80 8.14
N PHE A 53 -2.67 5.83 7.33
CA PHE A 53 -2.06 6.09 6.03
C PHE A 53 -3.09 6.51 4.97
N LEU A 54 -4.30 5.94 5.01
CA LEU A 54 -5.42 6.45 4.20
C LEU A 54 -5.69 7.92 4.51
N ALA A 55 -5.80 8.28 5.78
CA ALA A 55 -6.02 9.65 6.22
C ALA A 55 -4.94 10.62 5.71
N LEU A 56 -3.66 10.21 5.78
CA LEU A 56 -2.56 10.98 5.18
C LEU A 56 -2.78 11.20 3.67
N MET A 57 -3.12 10.16 2.92
CA MET A 57 -3.36 10.27 1.47
C MET A 57 -4.55 11.19 1.15
N LEU A 58 -5.63 11.13 1.94
CA LEU A 58 -6.77 12.05 1.80
C LEU A 58 -6.37 13.51 1.99
N ASP A 59 -5.54 13.78 3.01
CA ASP A 59 -5.08 15.13 3.30
C ASP A 59 -4.22 15.65 2.15
N VAL A 60 -3.34 14.83 1.57
CA VAL A 60 -2.57 15.17 0.36
C VAL A 60 -3.50 15.49 -0.81
N ILE A 61 -4.52 14.65 -1.07
CA ILE A 61 -5.46 14.86 -2.19
C ILE A 61 -6.22 16.19 -2.02
N ARG A 62 -6.70 16.48 -0.80
CA ARG A 62 -7.44 17.70 -0.51
C ARG A 62 -6.56 18.95 -0.63
N ALA A 63 -5.34 18.90 -0.11
CA ALA A 63 -4.42 20.03 -0.10
C ALA A 63 -3.91 20.42 -1.50
N ASN A 64 -3.91 19.47 -2.46
CA ASN A 64 -3.37 19.69 -3.81
C ASN A 64 -4.45 19.94 -4.88
N GLY A 65 -5.64 20.38 -4.50
CA GLY A 65 -6.63 20.95 -5.42
C GLY A 65 -7.85 20.08 -5.73
N LEU A 66 -7.94 18.87 -5.19
CA LEU A 66 -9.09 17.98 -5.36
C LEU A 66 -9.91 17.78 -4.07
N ALA A 67 -10.04 18.84 -3.26
CA ALA A 67 -10.86 18.80 -2.04
C ALA A 67 -12.35 18.51 -2.27
N HIS A 68 -12.85 18.82 -3.48
CA HIS A 68 -14.24 18.60 -3.89
C HIS A 68 -14.44 17.34 -4.75
N ALA A 69 -13.39 16.53 -4.94
CA ALA A 69 -13.51 15.27 -5.65
C ALA A 69 -14.36 14.27 -4.85
N GLU A 70 -14.93 13.32 -5.58
CA GLU A 70 -15.63 12.19 -5.00
C GLU A 70 -14.60 11.18 -4.50
N ILE A 71 -14.34 11.21 -3.19
CA ILE A 71 -13.32 10.37 -2.55
C ILE A 71 -14.00 9.24 -1.78
N TYR A 72 -13.81 8.01 -2.25
CA TYR A 72 -14.46 6.82 -1.72
C TYR A 72 -13.52 5.99 -0.85
N GLN A 73 -13.97 5.70 0.37
CA GLN A 73 -13.34 4.76 1.32
C GLN A 73 -14.32 3.69 1.82
N ASN A 74 -15.60 3.82 1.43
CA ASN A 74 -16.61 2.85 1.83
C ASN A 74 -16.58 1.64 0.89
N ARG A 75 -16.66 0.44 1.45
CA ARG A 75 -16.50 -0.82 0.69
C ARG A 75 -17.47 -0.93 -0.50
N ALA A 76 -18.69 -0.42 -0.38
CA ALA A 76 -19.71 -0.53 -1.43
C ALA A 76 -19.34 0.25 -2.70
N MET A 77 -18.50 1.28 -2.58
CA MET A 77 -18.12 2.18 -3.68
C MET A 77 -16.67 1.98 -4.14
N LEU A 78 -15.96 0.99 -3.60
CA LEU A 78 -14.53 0.76 -3.84
C LEU A 78 -14.24 -0.26 -4.94
N THR A 79 -15.25 -0.75 -5.64
CA THR A 79 -15.07 -1.75 -6.71
C THR A 79 -14.81 -1.09 -8.04
N LEU A 80 -13.69 -1.44 -8.67
CA LEU A 80 -13.42 -1.14 -10.08
C LEU A 80 -13.57 -2.40 -10.94
N PRO A 81 -13.97 -2.26 -12.23
CA PRO A 81 -13.94 -3.37 -13.17
C PRO A 81 -12.53 -3.93 -13.35
N GLY A 82 -12.45 -5.25 -13.48
CA GLY A 82 -11.26 -5.98 -13.94
C GLY A 82 -11.49 -6.56 -15.33
N TYR A 83 -10.44 -7.11 -15.93
CA TYR A 83 -10.50 -7.80 -17.22
C TYR A 83 -10.56 -9.32 -17.04
N PHE A 84 -9.69 -9.88 -16.20
CA PHE A 84 -9.61 -11.32 -15.93
C PHE A 84 -10.57 -11.77 -14.82
N ARG A 85 -11.10 -10.81 -14.05
CA ARG A 85 -12.17 -11.03 -13.07
C ARG A 85 -13.16 -9.86 -13.13
N PRO A 86 -14.43 -10.05 -12.71
CA PRO A 86 -15.46 -9.02 -12.84
C PRO A 86 -15.10 -7.71 -12.13
N THR A 87 -14.56 -7.77 -10.92
CA THR A 87 -14.22 -6.58 -10.12
C THR A 87 -13.04 -6.81 -9.18
N LYS A 88 -12.41 -5.70 -8.75
CA LYS A 88 -11.47 -5.61 -7.63
C LYS A 88 -11.91 -4.50 -6.68
N LEU A 89 -11.91 -4.82 -5.39
CA LEU A 89 -12.08 -3.87 -4.31
C LEU A 89 -10.75 -3.18 -3.98
N TRP A 90 -10.70 -1.86 -4.03
CA TRP A 90 -9.54 -1.02 -3.65
C TRP A 90 -9.68 -0.48 -2.23
N ASP A 91 -8.65 0.20 -1.70
CA ASP A 91 -8.73 0.85 -0.37
C ASP A 91 -9.10 2.34 -0.47
N LEU A 92 -8.74 3.01 -1.57
CA LEU A 92 -9.11 4.39 -1.85
C LEU A 92 -9.34 4.58 -3.35
N LEU A 93 -10.45 5.22 -3.71
CA LEU A 93 -10.72 5.72 -5.06
C LEU A 93 -10.98 7.22 -5.02
N VAL A 94 -10.45 7.93 -6.01
CA VAL A 94 -10.71 9.36 -6.24
C VAL A 94 -11.31 9.50 -7.64
N ILE A 95 -12.53 10.00 -7.71
CA ILE A 95 -13.23 10.30 -8.96
C ILE A 95 -13.47 11.80 -9.03
N TYR A 96 -13.23 12.41 -10.19
CA TYR A 96 -13.50 13.83 -10.40
C TYR A 96 -14.05 14.06 -11.80
N LYS A 97 -15.20 14.73 -11.90
CA LYS A 97 -15.92 14.99 -13.17
C LYS A 97 -16.12 13.74 -14.03
N GLY A 98 -16.38 12.59 -13.40
CA GLY A 98 -16.61 11.32 -14.08
C GLY A 98 -15.35 10.57 -14.50
N GLU A 99 -14.15 11.10 -14.23
CA GLU A 99 -12.88 10.45 -14.50
C GLU A 99 -12.28 9.80 -13.23
N LEU A 100 -11.70 8.62 -13.37
CA LEU A 100 -10.90 7.99 -12.30
C LEU A 100 -9.56 8.71 -12.22
N ILE A 101 -9.32 9.39 -11.10
CA ILE A 101 -8.10 10.17 -10.88
C ILE A 101 -7.03 9.34 -10.19
N ALA A 102 -7.42 8.59 -9.14
CA ALA A 102 -6.50 7.77 -8.38
C ALA A 102 -7.16 6.51 -7.83
N ALA A 103 -6.40 5.41 -7.82
CA ALA A 103 -6.73 4.17 -7.14
C ALA A 103 -5.54 3.74 -6.27
N ILE A 104 -5.76 3.56 -4.97
CA ILE A 104 -4.70 3.21 -4.03
C ILE A 104 -5.06 1.95 -3.25
N GLU A 105 -4.07 1.07 -3.12
CA GLU A 105 -4.14 -0.14 -2.30
C GLU A 105 -3.07 -0.08 -1.20
N LEU A 106 -3.47 -0.38 0.03
CA LEU A 106 -2.61 -0.46 1.20
C LEU A 106 -2.55 -1.88 1.73
N LYS A 107 -1.34 -2.37 1.94
CA LYS A 107 -1.09 -3.69 2.50
C LYS A 107 -0.18 -3.59 3.71
N SER A 108 -0.30 -4.61 4.57
CA SER A 108 0.65 -4.79 5.67
C SER A 108 0.98 -6.26 5.89
N GLN A 109 2.15 -6.50 6.48
CA GLN A 109 2.60 -7.83 6.87
C GLN A 109 3.29 -7.79 8.23
N VAL A 110 2.73 -8.55 9.16
CA VAL A 110 3.25 -8.76 10.52
C VAL A 110 3.49 -10.25 10.69
N GLY A 111 4.53 -10.61 11.45
CA GLY A 111 4.92 -11.98 11.73
C GLY A 111 3.87 -12.79 12.50
N PRO A 112 4.10 -14.09 12.72
CA PRO A 112 5.37 -14.81 12.45
C PRO A 112 5.51 -15.33 11.01
N SER A 113 4.43 -15.39 10.22
CA SER A 113 4.44 -16.02 8.88
C SER A 113 4.81 -15.02 7.79
N PHE A 114 6.10 -14.75 7.62
CA PHE A 114 6.56 -13.85 6.56
C PHE A 114 6.57 -14.51 5.17
N GLY A 115 6.89 -15.80 5.08
CA GLY A 115 7.06 -16.50 3.80
C GLY A 115 5.79 -16.70 2.98
N ASN A 116 4.78 -17.35 3.57
CA ASN A 116 3.52 -17.61 2.87
C ASN A 116 2.83 -16.31 2.46
N ASN A 117 2.92 -15.28 3.29
CA ASN A 117 2.30 -14.00 3.01
C ASN A 117 3.06 -13.20 1.94
N PHE A 118 4.39 -13.28 1.86
CA PHE A 118 5.17 -12.56 0.82
C PHE A 118 4.76 -12.97 -0.60
N ASN A 119 4.70 -14.28 -0.89
CA ASN A 119 4.34 -14.77 -2.22
C ASN A 119 2.91 -14.35 -2.59
N ASN A 120 1.95 -14.53 -1.67
CA ASN A 120 0.56 -14.13 -1.90
C ASN A 120 0.43 -12.62 -2.19
N ARG A 121 1.18 -11.76 -1.47
CA ARG A 121 1.16 -10.31 -1.72
C ARG A 121 1.82 -9.92 -3.04
N THR A 122 2.85 -10.66 -3.43
CA THR A 122 3.53 -10.47 -4.71
C THR A 122 2.58 -10.78 -5.86
N GLU A 123 1.93 -11.94 -5.83
CA GLU A 123 0.94 -12.35 -6.84
C GLU A 123 -0.27 -11.41 -6.86
N GLU A 124 -0.78 -11.00 -5.71
CA GLU A 124 -1.92 -10.07 -5.63
C GLU A 124 -1.59 -8.70 -6.22
N ALA A 125 -0.41 -8.14 -5.94
CA ALA A 125 0.01 -6.84 -6.47
C ALA A 125 0.19 -6.90 -7.99
N ILE A 126 0.91 -7.91 -8.49
CA ILE A 126 1.14 -8.08 -9.93
C ILE A 126 -0.18 -8.35 -10.66
N GLY A 127 -0.99 -9.28 -10.15
CA GLY A 127 -2.27 -9.64 -10.74
C GLY A 127 -3.26 -8.47 -10.74
N THR A 128 -3.32 -7.69 -9.66
CA THR A 128 -4.21 -6.52 -9.57
C THR A 128 -3.83 -5.45 -10.59
N ALA A 129 -2.54 -5.12 -10.70
CA ALA A 129 -2.08 -4.15 -11.69
C ALA A 129 -2.33 -4.62 -13.12
N HIS A 130 -2.01 -5.87 -13.43
CA HIS A 130 -2.20 -6.41 -14.77
C HIS A 130 -3.68 -6.44 -15.17
N ASP A 131 -4.56 -6.86 -14.25
CA ASP A 131 -6.00 -6.88 -14.42
C ASP A 131 -6.57 -5.47 -14.67
N LEU A 132 -6.17 -4.49 -13.86
CA LEU A 132 -6.57 -3.08 -14.01
C LEU A 132 -6.12 -2.51 -15.36
N TRP A 133 -4.85 -2.67 -15.73
CA TRP A 133 -4.33 -2.06 -16.96
C TRP A 133 -4.86 -2.73 -18.22
N THR A 134 -5.19 -4.01 -18.14
CA THR A 134 -5.87 -4.70 -19.24
C THR A 134 -7.30 -4.15 -19.37
N ALA A 135 -8.04 -4.01 -18.27
CA ALA A 135 -9.37 -3.39 -18.30
C ALA A 135 -9.34 -1.93 -18.82
N PHE A 136 -8.34 -1.15 -18.41
CA PHE A 136 -8.13 0.22 -18.89
C PHE A 136 -7.88 0.27 -20.39
N ARG A 137 -7.05 -0.64 -20.92
CA ARG A 137 -6.79 -0.74 -22.36
C ARG A 137 -8.06 -1.07 -23.15
N GLU A 138 -8.94 -1.90 -22.59
CA GLU A 138 -10.26 -2.23 -23.17
C GLU A 138 -11.33 -1.17 -22.88
N GLU A 139 -10.93 0.06 -22.51
CA GLU A 139 -11.79 1.21 -22.28
C GLU A 139 -12.85 1.01 -21.17
N ALA A 140 -12.62 0.10 -20.20
CA ALA A 140 -13.57 -0.17 -19.11
C ALA A 140 -13.87 1.05 -18.21
N PHE A 141 -13.03 2.08 -18.26
CA PHE A 141 -13.19 3.35 -17.54
C PHE A 141 -13.52 4.52 -18.49
N GLY A 142 -13.89 4.23 -19.73
CA GLY A 142 -14.00 5.21 -20.80
C GLY A 142 -12.65 5.72 -21.31
N LYS A 143 -12.70 6.70 -22.21
CA LYS A 143 -11.51 7.33 -22.81
C LYS A 143 -11.04 8.47 -21.92
N GLN A 144 -10.13 8.17 -21.01
CA GLN A 144 -9.51 9.12 -20.07
C GLN A 144 -7.99 8.91 -19.99
N PRO A 145 -7.22 9.89 -19.46
CA PRO A 145 -5.82 9.69 -19.11
C PRO A 145 -5.62 8.56 -18.09
N ARG A 146 -4.38 8.08 -17.95
CA ARG A 146 -4.08 7.03 -16.96
C ARG A 146 -4.27 7.60 -15.54
N PRO A 147 -5.03 6.93 -14.67
CA PRO A 147 -5.13 7.31 -13.27
C PRO A 147 -3.78 7.12 -12.55
N PHE A 148 -3.63 7.79 -11.42
CA PHE A 148 -2.59 7.43 -10.46
C PHE A 148 -2.93 6.08 -9.82
N VAL A 149 -2.02 5.12 -9.90
CA VAL A 149 -2.18 3.81 -9.25
C VAL A 149 -1.08 3.63 -8.22
N GLY A 150 -1.46 3.63 -6.94
CA GLY A 150 -0.53 3.54 -5.82
C GLY A 150 -0.63 2.21 -5.08
N TRP A 151 0.52 1.67 -4.68
CA TRP A 151 0.60 0.52 -3.77
C TRP A 151 1.55 0.79 -2.62
N MET A 152 1.05 0.72 -1.39
CA MET A 152 1.88 0.91 -0.19
C MET A 152 1.89 -0.33 0.68
N MET A 153 3.07 -0.68 1.17
CA MET A 153 3.30 -1.83 2.02
C MET A 153 3.96 -1.40 3.34
N MET A 154 3.33 -1.75 4.45
CA MET A 154 3.94 -1.67 5.78
C MET A 154 4.35 -3.06 6.27
N VAL A 155 5.63 -3.29 6.49
CA VAL A 155 6.14 -4.58 6.99
C VAL A 155 6.69 -4.43 8.40
N GLU A 156 6.36 -5.37 9.29
CA GLU A 156 6.99 -5.44 10.60
C GLU A 156 8.51 -5.58 10.45
N ASP A 157 9.24 -4.69 11.10
CA ASP A 157 10.69 -4.76 11.24
C ASP A 157 11.03 -5.66 12.43
N ALA A 158 11.34 -6.94 12.16
CA ALA A 158 11.54 -7.97 13.16
C ALA A 158 12.65 -8.94 12.73
N PRO A 159 13.21 -9.75 13.66
CA PRO A 159 14.21 -10.75 13.31
C PRO A 159 13.78 -11.68 12.16
N GLY A 160 12.49 -12.04 12.11
CA GLY A 160 11.94 -12.90 11.06
C GLY A 160 11.87 -12.24 9.67
N SER A 161 11.67 -10.93 9.58
CA SER A 161 11.63 -10.21 8.31
C SER A 161 13.01 -9.80 7.81
N ARG A 162 13.97 -9.59 8.73
CA ARG A 162 15.39 -9.28 8.45
C ARG A 162 16.24 -10.50 8.09
N LYS A 163 15.83 -11.70 8.50
CA LYS A 163 16.64 -12.92 8.31
C LYS A 163 16.76 -13.29 6.83
N PRO A 164 17.96 -13.63 6.34
CA PRO A 164 18.16 -14.22 5.02
C PRO A 164 17.27 -15.46 4.80
N VAL A 165 16.64 -15.54 3.64
CA VAL A 165 15.81 -16.67 3.25
C VAL A 165 16.62 -17.59 2.33
N ARG A 166 16.56 -18.89 2.59
CA ARG A 166 17.20 -19.90 1.73
C ARG A 166 16.33 -20.17 0.51
N ASP A 167 16.92 -20.03 -0.67
CA ASP A 167 16.28 -20.42 -1.92
C ASP A 167 16.64 -21.86 -2.32
N SER A 168 15.68 -22.58 -2.89
CA SER A 168 15.88 -23.88 -3.52
C SER A 168 15.65 -23.74 -5.01
N SER A 169 16.70 -23.92 -5.80
CA SER A 169 16.63 -23.74 -7.26
C SER A 169 17.47 -24.81 -7.96
N PRO A 170 16.95 -26.04 -8.06
CA PRO A 170 17.73 -27.20 -8.49
C PRO A 170 18.04 -27.23 -9.99
N HIS A 171 17.24 -26.52 -10.81
CA HIS A 171 17.35 -26.58 -12.27
C HIS A 171 18.00 -25.36 -12.91
N PHE A 172 17.77 -24.17 -12.34
CA PHE A 172 18.28 -22.89 -12.85
C PHE A 172 18.67 -21.99 -11.68
N PRO A 173 19.69 -21.13 -11.79
CA PRO A 173 20.03 -20.21 -10.70
C PRO A 173 18.93 -19.16 -10.51
N VAL A 174 18.62 -18.83 -9.24
CA VAL A 174 17.90 -17.59 -8.94
C VAL A 174 18.78 -16.39 -9.30
N PHE A 175 18.14 -15.26 -9.63
CA PHE A 175 18.86 -14.01 -9.84
C PHE A 175 19.66 -13.60 -8.59
N GLN A 176 20.75 -12.86 -8.80
CA GLN A 176 21.75 -12.60 -7.76
C GLN A 176 21.18 -11.82 -6.58
N GLU A 177 20.30 -10.86 -6.85
CA GLU A 177 19.63 -10.03 -5.85
C GLU A 177 18.73 -10.82 -4.88
N PHE A 178 18.32 -12.04 -5.23
CA PHE A 178 17.55 -12.91 -4.33
C PHE A 178 18.42 -13.76 -3.41
N LYS A 179 19.70 -13.98 -3.76
CA LYS A 179 20.59 -14.86 -3.00
C LYS A 179 20.85 -14.27 -1.61
N GLY A 180 20.35 -14.95 -0.58
CA GLY A 180 20.46 -14.50 0.81
C GLY A 180 19.60 -13.28 1.14
N ALA A 181 18.68 -12.89 0.24
CA ALA A 181 17.77 -11.78 0.48
C ALA A 181 16.81 -12.10 1.63
N SER A 182 16.65 -11.14 2.54
CA SER A 182 15.62 -11.17 3.58
C SER A 182 14.23 -10.89 3.00
N TYR A 183 13.16 -11.10 3.76
CA TYR A 183 11.82 -10.70 3.29
C TYR A 183 11.71 -9.18 3.10
N LEU A 184 12.38 -8.37 3.94
CA LEU A 184 12.42 -6.92 3.73
C LEU A 184 13.11 -6.57 2.40
N THR A 185 14.26 -7.20 2.11
CA THR A 185 14.97 -7.03 0.84
C THR A 185 14.11 -7.45 -0.35
N ARG A 186 13.38 -8.56 -0.24
CA ARG A 186 12.48 -9.04 -1.30
C ARG A 186 11.31 -8.08 -1.53
N TYR A 187 10.76 -7.47 -0.47
CA TYR A 187 9.73 -6.43 -0.61
C TYR A 187 10.27 -5.16 -1.27
N ASP A 188 11.48 -4.73 -0.93
CA ASP A 188 12.11 -3.56 -1.56
C ASP A 188 12.32 -3.80 -3.06
N LEU A 189 12.86 -4.97 -3.42
CA LEU A 189 12.98 -5.41 -4.83
C LEU A 189 11.63 -5.46 -5.55
N LEU A 190 10.59 -5.99 -4.89
CA LEU A 190 9.24 -6.03 -5.45
C LEU A 190 8.73 -4.62 -5.73
N CYS A 191 8.75 -3.73 -4.73
CA CYS A 191 8.27 -2.35 -4.87
C CYS A 191 8.98 -1.62 -6.02
N GLN A 192 10.30 -1.75 -6.13
CA GLN A 192 11.07 -1.10 -7.19
C GLN A 192 10.69 -1.64 -8.57
N ARG A 193 10.57 -2.96 -8.71
CA ARG A 193 10.17 -3.60 -9.98
C ARG A 193 8.75 -3.23 -10.40
N LEU A 194 7.81 -3.19 -9.46
CA LEU A 194 6.43 -2.77 -9.73
C LEU A 194 6.35 -1.37 -10.37
N VAL A 195 7.25 -0.46 -9.98
CA VAL A 195 7.36 0.88 -10.60
C VAL A 195 8.11 0.82 -11.93
N GLN A 196 9.24 0.11 -12.01
CA GLN A 196 10.04 -0.01 -13.24
C GLN A 196 9.25 -0.63 -14.40
N GLU A 197 8.42 -1.62 -14.10
CA GLU A 197 7.54 -2.30 -15.07
C GLU A 197 6.24 -1.53 -15.33
N GLN A 198 6.09 -0.31 -14.78
CA GLN A 198 4.92 0.56 -14.95
C GLN A 198 3.60 -0.10 -14.52
N LEU A 199 3.66 -1.08 -13.61
CA LEU A 199 2.48 -1.71 -13.01
C LEU A 199 1.80 -0.76 -12.03
N TYR A 200 2.57 0.09 -11.37
CA TYR A 200 2.08 1.15 -10.50
C TYR A 200 2.77 2.47 -10.85
N THR A 201 2.06 3.59 -10.66
CA THR A 201 2.67 4.93 -10.82
C THR A 201 3.81 5.11 -9.84
N THR A 202 3.60 4.67 -8.59
CA THR A 202 4.63 4.61 -7.55
C THR A 202 4.22 3.58 -6.51
N THR A 203 5.21 3.05 -5.80
CA THR A 203 5.01 2.19 -4.63
C THR A 203 5.71 2.78 -3.41
N ALA A 204 5.29 2.37 -2.21
CA ALA A 204 5.95 2.73 -0.96
C ALA A 204 6.22 1.49 -0.11
N LEU A 205 7.45 1.32 0.36
CA LEU A 205 7.78 0.35 1.40
C LEU A 205 8.25 1.07 2.66
N ILE A 206 7.50 0.88 3.75
CA ILE A 206 7.93 1.29 5.08
C ILE A 206 8.04 0.07 6.00
N THR A 207 8.95 0.15 6.96
CA THR A 207 9.08 -0.86 8.01
C THR A 207 9.06 -0.21 9.38
N ALA A 208 8.48 -0.89 10.37
CA ALA A 208 8.45 -0.40 11.75
C ALA A 208 8.53 -1.56 12.72
N GLU A 209 9.24 -1.38 13.83
CA GLU A 209 9.24 -2.35 14.94
C GLU A 209 7.92 -2.22 15.73
N ARG A 210 7.46 -3.28 16.41
CA ARG A 210 6.25 -3.20 17.26
C ARG A 210 6.35 -2.09 18.32
N SER A 211 7.54 -1.90 18.88
CA SER A 211 7.87 -0.84 19.86
C SER A 211 7.62 0.58 19.34
N ALA A 212 7.53 0.77 18.01
CA ALA A 212 7.21 2.05 17.40
C ALA A 212 5.78 2.52 17.70
N VAL A 213 4.94 1.73 18.39
CA VAL A 213 3.69 2.24 18.98
C VAL A 213 3.91 3.48 19.87
N ALA A 214 5.06 3.57 20.54
CA ALA A 214 5.39 4.70 21.41
C ALA A 214 5.95 5.91 20.64
N THR A 215 6.78 5.67 19.62
CA THR A 215 7.56 6.73 18.96
C THR A 215 7.02 7.12 17.59
N GLY A 216 6.35 6.21 16.90
CA GLY A 216 5.97 6.33 15.49
C GLY A 216 7.14 6.13 14.53
N ASP A 217 8.29 5.67 15.00
CA ASP A 217 9.46 5.49 14.14
C ASP A 217 9.21 4.42 13.06
N PHE A 218 9.62 4.75 11.84
CA PHE A 218 9.64 3.82 10.72
C PHE A 218 10.92 4.02 9.90
N LYS A 219 11.21 3.06 9.04
CA LYS A 219 12.35 3.06 8.12
C LYS A 219 11.87 2.85 6.70
N GLU A 220 12.69 3.32 5.77
CA GLU A 220 12.55 3.12 4.34
C GLU A 220 13.81 2.40 3.84
N LEU A 221 13.67 1.55 2.84
CA LEU A 221 14.80 0.74 2.35
C LEU A 221 15.49 1.37 1.13
N SER A 222 14.75 2.12 0.32
CA SER A 222 15.28 2.80 -0.86
C SER A 222 14.56 4.14 -1.08
N SER A 223 15.27 5.12 -1.65
CA SER A 223 14.67 6.42 -1.98
C SER A 223 13.62 6.31 -3.09
N MET A 224 13.80 5.35 -4.00
CA MET A 224 12.92 5.09 -5.14
C MET A 224 11.49 4.73 -4.71
N THR A 225 11.33 4.00 -3.62
CA THR A 225 10.03 3.56 -3.10
C THR A 225 9.82 4.01 -1.65
N SER A 226 10.37 5.19 -1.34
CA SER A 226 10.14 5.88 -0.06
C SER A 226 8.71 6.41 0.00
N LEU A 227 8.19 6.57 1.23
CA LEU A 227 6.93 7.25 1.48
C LEU A 227 6.98 8.70 0.98
N ARG A 228 8.13 9.38 1.12
CA ARG A 228 8.31 10.72 0.55
C ARG A 228 8.05 10.75 -0.96
N THR A 229 8.67 9.82 -1.70
CA THR A 229 8.48 9.70 -3.16
C THR A 229 7.02 9.41 -3.50
N PHE A 230 6.37 8.52 -2.75
CA PHE A 230 4.95 8.20 -2.95
C PHE A 230 4.05 9.42 -2.76
N ILE A 231 4.23 10.15 -1.65
CA ILE A 231 3.41 11.31 -1.30
C ILE A 231 3.65 12.47 -2.28
N ALA A 232 4.90 12.72 -2.67
CA ALA A 232 5.22 13.75 -3.66
C ALA A 232 4.64 13.41 -5.05
N ALA A 233 4.72 12.15 -5.48
CA ALA A 233 4.14 11.72 -6.75
C ALA A 233 2.60 11.82 -6.75
N LEU A 234 1.95 11.44 -5.64
CA LEU A 234 0.51 11.62 -5.47
C LEU A 234 0.13 13.11 -5.52
N ALA A 235 0.80 13.96 -4.73
CA ALA A 235 0.55 15.40 -4.71
C ALA A 235 0.70 16.02 -6.12
N GLY A 236 1.76 15.65 -6.84
CA GLY A 236 2.03 16.11 -8.20
C GLY A 236 0.95 15.69 -9.19
N HIS A 237 0.52 14.42 -9.15
CA HIS A 237 -0.56 13.93 -9.99
C HIS A 237 -1.88 14.65 -9.70
N ILE A 238 -2.24 14.78 -8.43
CA ILE A 238 -3.47 15.46 -8.02
C ILE A 238 -3.48 16.92 -8.47
N ALA A 239 -2.38 17.65 -8.30
CA ALA A 239 -2.28 19.03 -8.76
C ALA A 239 -2.40 19.15 -10.28
N ALA A 240 -1.81 18.23 -11.03
CA ALA A 240 -1.92 18.21 -12.49
C ALA A 240 -3.36 17.94 -12.95
N GLU A 241 -4.04 16.96 -12.33
CA GLU A 241 -5.43 16.62 -12.65
C GLU A 241 -6.41 17.73 -12.23
N ALA A 242 -6.18 18.37 -11.08
CA ALA A 242 -6.94 19.54 -10.66
C ALA A 242 -6.83 20.69 -11.67
N ALA A 243 -5.65 20.93 -12.24
CA ALA A 243 -5.45 21.95 -13.27
C ALA A 243 -6.05 21.56 -14.63
N ARG A 244 -6.00 20.27 -15.01
CA ARG A 244 -6.56 19.78 -16.27
C ARG A 244 -8.09 19.83 -16.28
N LEU A 245 -8.70 19.49 -15.15
CA LEU A 245 -10.15 19.36 -15.01
C LEU A 245 -10.81 20.56 -14.30
N GLY A 246 -10.06 21.51 -13.76
CA GLY A 246 -10.58 22.71 -13.09
C GLY A 246 -11.22 23.67 -14.08
#